data_AF-A0A9W6RMW0-F1
#
_entry.id   AF-A0A9W6RMW0-F1
#
_cell.length_a   1.000
_cell.length_b   1.000
_cell.length_c   1.000
_cell.angle_alpha   90.00
_cell.angle_beta   90.00
_cell.angle_gamma   90.00
#
_symmetry.space_group_name_H-M   'P 1'
#
loop_
_entity.id
_entity.type
_entity.pdbx_description
1 polymer ?
#
loop_
_entity_poly.entity_id
_entity_poly.type
_entity_poly.pdbx_seq_one_letter_code
_entity_poly.pdbx_strand_id
1 'polypeptide(L)'
;MACGRVSRTGRRAAREEGATSITAAASWCRLNLAERRPIGWYGPPIRPYLLGVTVSARLVVLVSGAGTNLQALLDACADPAYGARVVAVGADRDGIEGLARADRAGVPTFVERVKDHETRDRWDAALTEAVDKYDPDLVVSAGFMKILGARFLDRFGGRVINTHPALLPAFPGTQAARDALEHGVKVTGCTAHFVDSGVDTGPIIAQEAVPVLDDDDEDALHERIKDVERPLLVRTVGRLVREGWTIESSRRVRIG
;
A
#
# COMPACT_ATOMS: atom_id res chain seq x y z
N MET A 1 -27.39 -69.83 42.33
CA MET A 1 -26.12 -70.56 42.58
C MET A 1 -25.11 -70.14 41.52
N ALA A 2 -23.88 -69.89 41.98
CA ALA A 2 -22.60 -69.62 41.31
C ALA A 2 -22.38 -70.33 39.95
N CYS A 3 -21.42 -70.02 39.07
CA CYS A 3 -20.36 -69.01 38.87
C CYS A 3 -19.64 -69.50 37.60
N GLY A 4 -19.07 -68.62 36.77
CA GLY A 4 -18.20 -69.04 35.66
C GLY A 4 -17.69 -67.89 34.80
N ARG A 5 -16.52 -67.33 35.15
CA ARG A 5 -15.69 -66.41 34.32
C ARG A 5 -15.09 -67.15 33.12
N VAL A 6 -14.73 -66.38 32.08
CA VAL A 6 -13.45 -66.37 31.30
C VAL A 6 -13.68 -65.43 30.10
N SER A 7 -13.24 -64.16 30.17
CA SER A 7 -11.95 -63.58 29.74
C SER A 7 -12.01 -62.99 28.32
N ARG A 8 -11.72 -61.68 28.25
CA ARG A 8 -11.86 -60.81 27.08
C ARG A 8 -10.77 -61.04 26.04
N THR A 9 -11.20 -61.16 24.79
CA THR A 9 -10.40 -61.01 23.57
C THR A 9 -10.03 -59.55 23.34
N GLY A 10 -8.76 -59.27 23.05
CA GLY A 10 -8.30 -57.95 22.64
C GLY A 10 -6.87 -57.99 22.12
N ARG A 11 -6.70 -58.37 20.85
CA ARG A 11 -5.44 -58.22 20.11
C ARG A 11 -5.10 -56.74 19.95
N ARG A 12 -3.89 -56.34 20.36
CA ARG A 12 -3.04 -55.41 19.59
C ARG A 12 -1.59 -55.60 20.04
N ALA A 13 -0.78 -56.07 19.09
CA ALA A 13 0.63 -56.28 19.24
C ALA A 13 1.41 -55.01 18.85
N ALA A 14 2.47 -54.77 19.63
CA ALA A 14 3.78 -54.23 19.28
C ALA A 14 3.88 -52.90 18.50
N ARG A 15 4.57 -51.92 19.11
CA ARG A 15 5.99 -51.68 18.80
C ARG A 15 6.64 -50.76 19.85
N GLU A 16 7.78 -51.22 20.34
CA GLU A 16 8.79 -50.50 21.11
C GLU A 16 9.63 -49.59 20.20
N GLU A 17 10.50 -48.80 20.85
CA GLU A 17 11.65 -48.02 20.33
C GLU A 17 11.29 -46.64 19.74
N GLY A 18 11.88 -45.52 20.13
CA GLY A 18 12.98 -45.26 21.05
C GLY A 18 13.16 -43.74 21.16
N ALA A 19 13.46 -43.26 22.36
CA ALA A 19 13.79 -41.87 22.60
C ALA A 19 15.22 -41.59 22.09
N THR A 20 15.40 -40.67 21.13
CA THR A 20 16.69 -39.97 21.00
C THR A 20 16.57 -38.60 20.30
N SER A 21 16.99 -37.60 21.06
CA SER A 21 17.62 -36.31 20.72
C SER A 21 16.93 -35.28 19.79
N ILE A 22 16.59 -34.17 20.45
CA ILE A 22 16.22 -32.80 20.01
C ILE A 22 17.26 -32.10 19.07
N THR A 23 18.18 -32.80 18.44
CA THR A 23 19.36 -32.19 17.77
C THR A 23 19.36 -32.23 16.23
N ALA A 24 18.24 -32.50 15.55
CA ALA A 24 18.19 -32.52 14.08
C ALA A 24 17.56 -31.28 13.40
N ALA A 25 16.82 -30.43 14.13
CA ALA A 25 16.17 -29.24 13.54
C ALA A 25 17.10 -28.01 13.43
N ALA A 26 18.30 -28.05 14.04
CA ALA A 26 19.22 -26.91 14.11
C ALA A 26 20.31 -26.88 13.02
N SER A 27 20.29 -27.81 12.07
CA SER A 27 21.34 -27.95 11.04
C SER A 27 20.92 -27.47 9.63
N TRP A 28 19.62 -27.43 9.33
CA TRP A 28 19.12 -26.88 8.06
C TRP A 28 18.96 -25.35 8.05
N CYS A 29 19.13 -24.70 9.21
CA CYS A 29 18.98 -23.25 9.38
C CYS A 29 20.31 -22.48 9.22
N ARG A 30 21.35 -23.08 8.64
CA ARG A 30 22.71 -22.52 8.66
C ARG A 30 23.45 -22.40 7.31
N LEU A 31 22.76 -22.59 6.18
CA LEU A 31 23.33 -22.37 4.85
C LEU A 31 22.35 -21.60 3.95
N ASN A 32 22.15 -20.31 4.26
CA ASN A 32 21.83 -19.21 3.32
C ASN A 32 21.53 -17.90 4.09
N LEU A 33 22.29 -17.61 5.15
CA LEU A 33 22.20 -16.36 5.92
C LEU A 33 23.32 -15.36 5.60
N ALA A 34 24.22 -15.70 4.68
CA ALA A 34 25.26 -14.80 4.19
C ALA A 34 24.93 -14.44 2.74
N GLU A 35 24.09 -13.42 2.54
CA GLU A 35 24.10 -12.48 1.38
C GLU A 35 22.87 -11.59 1.24
N ARG A 36 21.83 -11.73 2.07
CA ARG A 36 20.73 -10.73 2.10
C ARG A 36 21.11 -9.54 2.96
N ARG A 37 21.80 -8.56 2.37
CA ARG A 37 21.78 -7.19 2.91
C ARG A 37 20.31 -6.76 3.02
N PRO A 38 19.81 -6.29 4.17
CA PRO A 38 18.50 -5.65 4.18
C PRO A 38 18.62 -4.44 3.24
N ILE A 39 17.82 -4.45 2.17
CA ILE A 39 17.62 -3.26 1.35
C ILE A 39 16.86 -2.30 2.26
N GLY A 40 17.60 -1.51 3.02
CA GLY A 40 17.05 -0.39 3.75
C GLY A 40 16.56 0.59 2.71
N TRP A 41 15.24 0.66 2.55
CA TRP A 41 14.61 1.72 1.76
C TRP A 41 14.66 2.98 2.62
N TYR A 42 15.78 3.70 2.52
CA TYR A 42 15.89 5.03 3.08
C TYR A 42 15.11 5.99 2.19
N GLY A 43 14.27 6.85 2.78
CA GLY A 43 13.78 8.02 2.07
C GLY A 43 14.95 8.82 1.49
N PRO A 44 14.73 9.65 0.46
CA PRO A 44 15.80 10.46 -0.08
C PRO A 44 16.39 11.33 1.05
N PRO A 45 17.71 11.62 1.03
CA PRO A 45 18.29 12.54 2.01
C PRO A 45 17.46 13.82 1.99
N ILE A 46 16.96 14.23 3.16
CA ILE A 46 16.20 15.48 3.34
C ILE A 46 17.03 16.58 2.69
N ARG A 47 16.53 17.18 1.60
CA ARG A 47 17.21 18.33 0.98
C ARG A 47 17.40 19.36 2.10
N PRO A 48 18.65 19.81 2.36
CA PRO A 48 18.91 20.67 3.49
C PRO A 48 18.03 21.92 3.38
N TYR A 49 17.27 22.16 4.44
CA TYR A 49 16.58 23.43 4.68
C TYR A 49 17.63 24.53 4.79
N LEU A 50 18.06 25.08 3.65
CA LEU A 50 18.80 26.32 3.62
C LEU A 50 17.82 27.43 4.00
N LEU A 51 18.09 28.04 5.15
CA LEU A 51 17.37 29.15 5.77
C LEU A 51 16.67 30.05 4.73
N GLY A 52 15.34 29.95 4.65
CA GLY A 52 14.50 30.93 3.96
C GLY A 52 13.82 30.48 2.65
N VAL A 53 14.09 29.28 2.13
CA VAL A 53 13.33 28.72 0.99
C VAL A 53 12.83 27.33 1.35
N THR A 54 11.53 27.20 1.64
CA THR A 54 10.89 25.90 1.78
C THR A 54 10.91 25.21 0.41
N VAL A 55 11.81 24.23 0.23
CA VAL A 55 11.76 23.41 -0.99
C VAL A 55 10.53 22.52 -0.86
N SER A 56 9.47 22.89 -1.57
CA SER A 56 8.23 22.12 -1.64
C SER A 56 8.49 20.77 -2.32
N ALA A 57 8.18 19.69 -1.61
CA ALA A 57 8.35 18.32 -2.10
C ALA A 57 7.53 18.10 -3.38
N ARG A 58 8.12 17.44 -4.37
CA ARG A 58 7.54 17.20 -5.68
C ARG A 58 6.70 15.92 -5.65
N LEU A 59 5.38 16.07 -5.75
CA LEU A 59 4.44 14.96 -5.82
C LEU A 59 4.09 14.64 -7.27
N VAL A 60 4.20 13.37 -7.65
CA VAL A 60 3.50 12.86 -8.84
C VAL A 60 2.32 12.02 -8.36
N VAL A 61 1.12 12.33 -8.84
CA VAL A 61 -0.12 11.64 -8.43
C VAL A 61 -0.63 10.78 -9.59
N LEU A 62 -0.88 9.50 -9.33
CA LEU A 62 -1.39 8.55 -10.32
C LEU A 62 -2.89 8.30 -10.07
N VAL A 63 -3.70 8.33 -11.13
CA VAL A 63 -5.18 8.22 -11.05
C VAL A 63 -5.77 7.36 -12.16
N SER A 64 -6.95 6.76 -11.91
CA SER A 64 -7.69 5.98 -12.92
C SER A 64 -9.16 6.37 -13.09
N GLY A 65 -9.64 7.41 -12.39
CA GLY A 65 -11.06 7.75 -12.36
C GLY A 65 -11.36 9.14 -11.81
N ALA A 66 -12.28 9.22 -10.84
CA ALA A 66 -12.86 10.48 -10.35
C ALA A 66 -11.85 11.49 -9.79
N GLY A 67 -10.71 11.02 -9.25
CA GLY A 67 -9.63 11.87 -8.75
C GLY A 67 -10.00 12.69 -7.51
N THR A 68 -10.87 12.19 -6.63
CA THR A 68 -11.26 12.90 -5.39
C THR A 68 -10.09 13.03 -4.41
N ASN A 69 -9.25 11.99 -4.30
CA ASN A 69 -7.99 12.03 -3.54
C ASN A 69 -6.97 13.01 -4.15
N LEU A 70 -6.91 13.06 -5.49
CA LEU A 70 -6.11 14.07 -6.19
C LEU A 70 -6.59 15.49 -5.85
N GLN A 71 -7.91 15.74 -5.89
CA GLN A 71 -8.45 17.06 -5.54
C GLN A 71 -8.04 17.47 -4.12
N ALA A 72 -8.17 16.57 -3.15
CA ALA A 72 -7.80 16.85 -1.76
C ALA A 72 -6.31 17.22 -1.63
N LEU A 73 -5.42 16.59 -2.39
CA LEU A 73 -4.00 16.93 -2.43
C LEU A 73 -3.73 18.27 -3.13
N LEU A 74 -4.41 18.55 -4.25
CA LEU A 74 -4.30 19.84 -4.94
C LEU A 74 -4.73 20.99 -4.02
N ASP A 75 -5.86 20.83 -3.34
CA ASP A 75 -6.39 21.83 -2.40
C ASP A 75 -5.42 22.05 -1.23
N ALA A 76 -4.84 20.98 -0.68
CA ALA A 76 -3.85 21.09 0.39
C ALA A 76 -2.55 21.77 -0.07
N CYS A 77 -2.09 21.48 -1.29
CA CYS A 77 -0.89 22.10 -1.87
C CYS A 77 -1.07 23.59 -2.21
N ALA A 78 -2.29 24.12 -2.17
CA ALA A 78 -2.53 25.55 -2.33
C ALA A 78 -1.96 26.38 -1.15
N ASP A 79 -1.79 25.76 0.03
CA ASP A 79 -1.08 26.36 1.15
C ASP A 79 0.42 25.99 1.10
N PRO A 80 1.33 26.96 0.92
CA PRO A 80 2.77 26.70 0.95
C PRO A 80 3.27 26.03 2.23
N ALA A 81 2.57 26.20 3.36
CA ALA A 81 2.91 25.57 4.63
C ALA A 81 2.67 24.04 4.62
N TYR A 82 1.92 23.52 3.65
CA TYR A 82 1.75 22.08 3.44
C TYR A 82 3.07 21.38 3.11
N GLY A 83 4.03 22.10 2.49
CA GLY A 83 5.37 21.59 2.23
C GLY A 83 5.50 20.69 0.99
N ALA A 84 4.46 20.59 0.16
CA ALA A 84 4.48 19.82 -1.07
C ALA A 84 3.70 20.52 -2.20
N ARG A 85 3.98 20.10 -3.43
CA ARG A 85 3.29 20.52 -4.66
C ARG A 85 3.09 19.34 -5.58
N VAL A 86 1.92 19.27 -6.23
CA VAL A 86 1.70 18.31 -7.32
C VAL A 86 2.39 18.85 -8.57
N VAL A 87 3.41 18.15 -9.05
CA VAL A 87 4.20 18.54 -10.23
C VAL A 87 3.72 17.87 -11.52
N ALA A 88 3.03 16.73 -11.40
CA ALA A 88 2.35 16.08 -12.49
C ALA A 88 1.25 15.13 -12.02
N VAL A 89 0.28 14.89 -12.89
CA VAL A 89 -0.74 13.85 -12.72
C VAL A 89 -0.65 12.85 -13.87
N GLY A 90 -0.43 11.59 -13.53
CA GLY A 90 -0.41 10.48 -14.49
C GLY A 90 -1.71 9.68 -14.46
N ALA A 91 -2.17 9.23 -15.61
CA ALA A 91 -3.34 8.33 -15.70
C ALA A 91 -3.07 7.10 -16.55
N ASP A 92 -3.83 6.02 -16.32
CA ASP A 92 -3.80 4.81 -17.14
C ASP A 92 -4.82 4.83 -18.30
N ARG A 93 -5.59 5.92 -18.41
CA ARG A 93 -6.68 6.09 -19.38
C ARG A 93 -7.02 7.56 -19.57
N ASP A 94 -7.56 7.89 -20.75
CA ASP A 94 -8.00 9.24 -21.10
C ASP A 94 -9.41 9.55 -20.55
N GLY A 95 -9.79 10.83 -20.63
CA GLY A 95 -11.18 11.26 -20.44
C GLY A 95 -11.73 11.08 -19.02
N ILE A 96 -10.85 10.92 -18.02
CA ILE A 96 -11.26 10.81 -16.62
C ILE A 96 -11.29 12.16 -15.94
N GLU A 97 -12.19 12.29 -14.97
CA GLU A 97 -12.33 13.52 -14.18
C GLU A 97 -11.04 13.88 -13.42
N GLY A 98 -10.22 12.90 -13.02
CA GLY A 98 -8.91 13.16 -12.41
C GLY A 98 -7.98 13.99 -13.30
N LEU A 99 -7.98 13.77 -14.61
CA LEU A 99 -7.18 14.57 -15.56
C LEU A 99 -7.77 15.99 -15.70
N ALA A 100 -9.10 16.10 -15.75
CA ALA A 100 -9.78 17.39 -15.81
C ALA A 100 -9.53 18.23 -14.55
N ARG A 101 -9.44 17.60 -13.37
CA ARG A 101 -9.05 18.26 -12.11
C ARG A 101 -7.63 18.84 -12.17
N ALA A 102 -6.69 18.06 -12.68
CA ALA A 102 -5.31 18.49 -12.84
C ALA A 102 -5.19 19.68 -13.81
N ASP A 103 -5.90 19.61 -14.95
CA ASP A 103 -5.94 20.68 -15.94
C ASP A 103 -6.51 21.98 -15.37
N ARG A 104 -7.64 21.91 -14.63
CA ARG A 104 -8.21 23.08 -13.93
C ARG A 104 -7.27 23.69 -12.90
N ALA A 105 -6.37 22.89 -12.31
CA ALA A 105 -5.35 23.34 -11.38
C ALA A 105 -4.05 23.80 -12.08
N GLY A 106 -3.97 23.73 -13.41
CA GLY A 106 -2.77 24.09 -14.18
C GLY A 106 -1.60 23.11 -13.98
N VAL A 107 -1.88 21.87 -13.57
CA VAL A 107 -0.87 20.83 -13.32
C VAL A 107 -0.66 20.00 -14.59
N PRO A 108 0.60 19.81 -15.04
CA PRO A 108 0.90 18.96 -16.18
C PRO A 108 0.32 17.55 -16.03
N THR A 109 -0.21 17.02 -17.12
CA THR A 109 -0.76 15.65 -17.17
C THR A 109 -0.01 14.79 -18.17
N PHE A 110 -0.02 13.48 -17.94
CA PHE A 110 0.37 12.48 -18.93
C PHE A 110 -0.52 11.25 -18.81
N VAL A 111 -0.63 10.48 -19.91
CA VAL A 111 -1.43 9.26 -19.95
C VAL A 111 -0.58 8.12 -20.49
N GLU A 112 -0.46 7.05 -19.71
CA GLU A 112 0.24 5.81 -20.08
C GLU A 112 -0.74 4.64 -20.02
N ARG A 113 -1.34 4.29 -21.16
CA ARG A 113 -2.34 3.21 -21.20
C ARG A 113 -1.67 1.89 -21.48
N VAL A 114 -1.99 0.86 -20.70
CA VAL A 114 -1.41 -0.50 -20.88
C VAL A 114 -1.57 -1.00 -22.32
N LYS A 115 -2.71 -0.72 -22.95
CA LYS A 115 -3.04 -1.16 -24.32
C LYS A 115 -2.17 -0.54 -25.41
N ASP A 116 -1.46 0.55 -25.12
CA ASP A 116 -0.61 1.25 -26.10
C ASP A 116 0.79 0.62 -26.20
N HIS A 117 1.09 -0.37 -25.36
CA HIS A 117 2.38 -1.03 -25.28
C HIS A 117 2.27 -2.51 -25.61
N GLU A 118 3.28 -3.04 -26.32
CA GLU A 118 3.31 -4.45 -26.75
C GLU A 118 3.28 -5.43 -25.56
N THR A 119 3.95 -5.07 -24.47
CA THR A 119 4.06 -5.90 -23.28
C THR A 119 3.87 -5.09 -22.00
N ARG A 120 3.54 -5.81 -20.92
CA ARG A 120 3.37 -5.21 -19.60
C ARG A 120 4.66 -4.58 -19.08
N ASP A 121 5.81 -5.17 -19.42
CA ASP A 121 7.13 -4.68 -19.04
C ASP A 121 7.51 -3.40 -19.78
N ARG A 122 7.09 -3.26 -21.05
CA ARG A 122 7.28 -2.00 -21.79
C ARG A 122 6.42 -0.87 -21.25
N TRP A 123 5.16 -1.17 -20.88
CA TRP A 123 4.33 -0.19 -20.18
C TRP A 123 4.95 0.22 -18.82
N ASP A 124 5.50 -0.73 -18.06
CA ASP A 124 6.15 -0.44 -16.78
C ASP A 124 7.37 0.47 -16.95
N ALA A 125 8.19 0.22 -17.99
CA ALA A 125 9.30 1.10 -18.35
C ALA A 125 8.82 2.50 -18.75
N ALA A 126 7.81 2.60 -19.62
CA ALA A 126 7.27 3.87 -20.08
C ALA A 126 6.65 4.69 -18.94
N LEU A 127 5.85 4.07 -18.08
CA LEU A 127 5.29 4.72 -16.89
C LEU A 127 6.40 5.20 -15.95
N THR A 128 7.44 4.39 -15.74
CA THR A 128 8.59 4.76 -14.92
C THR A 128 9.29 6.00 -15.48
N GLU A 129 9.58 6.01 -16.79
CA GLU A 129 10.21 7.16 -17.47
C GLU A 129 9.32 8.40 -17.45
N ALA A 130 8.00 8.24 -17.66
CA ALA A 130 7.05 9.34 -17.62
C ALA A 130 7.02 10.01 -16.24
N VAL A 131 7.01 9.21 -15.16
CA VAL A 131 7.07 9.72 -13.78
C VAL A 131 8.44 10.34 -13.48
N ASP A 132 9.54 9.72 -13.91
CA ASP A 132 10.91 10.16 -13.61
C ASP A 132 11.26 11.53 -14.21
N LYS A 133 10.68 11.88 -15.36
CA LYS A 133 10.82 13.21 -15.99
C LYS A 133 10.43 14.37 -15.05
N TYR A 134 9.61 14.08 -14.05
CA TYR A 134 9.15 15.06 -13.07
C TYR A 134 9.94 15.02 -11.76
N ASP A 135 11.04 14.26 -11.65
CA ASP A 135 11.90 14.19 -10.45
C ASP A 135 11.11 14.16 -9.13
N PRO A 136 10.22 13.16 -8.91
CA PRO A 136 9.36 13.15 -7.73
C PRO A 136 10.14 12.80 -6.47
N ASP A 137 9.83 13.52 -5.39
CA ASP A 137 10.23 13.15 -4.03
C ASP A 137 9.30 12.06 -3.47
N LEU A 138 8.02 12.07 -3.87
CA LEU A 138 7.00 11.10 -3.50
C LEU A 138 6.03 10.85 -4.67
N VAL A 139 5.68 9.59 -4.90
CA VAL A 139 4.60 9.19 -5.81
C VAL A 139 3.38 8.78 -5.00
N VAL A 140 2.21 9.31 -5.35
CA VAL A 140 0.95 8.97 -4.69
C VAL A 140 0.03 8.23 -5.68
N SER A 141 -0.24 6.97 -5.40
CA SER A 141 -1.33 6.22 -6.03
C SER A 141 -2.65 6.63 -5.38
N ALA A 142 -3.44 7.43 -6.10
CA ALA A 142 -4.71 7.98 -5.65
C ALA A 142 -5.86 7.31 -6.41
N GLY A 143 -6.09 6.03 -6.13
CA GLY A 143 -7.04 5.21 -6.89
C GLY A 143 -6.52 4.83 -8.27
N PHE A 144 -5.23 4.53 -8.38
CA PHE A 144 -4.62 4.01 -9.61
C PHE A 144 -4.84 2.51 -9.72
N MET A 145 -5.57 2.07 -10.73
CA MET A 145 -6.09 0.69 -10.83
C MET A 145 -5.14 -0.26 -11.58
N LYS A 146 -3.82 0.01 -11.54
CA LYS A 146 -2.80 -0.81 -12.19
C LYS A 146 -1.67 -1.14 -11.22
N ILE A 147 -1.26 -2.40 -11.24
CA ILE A 147 -0.11 -2.89 -10.45
C ILE A 147 1.17 -2.23 -10.96
N LEU A 148 1.96 -1.63 -10.08
CA LEU A 148 3.26 -1.05 -10.44
C LEU A 148 4.28 -2.19 -10.61
N GLY A 149 5.01 -2.20 -11.71
CA GLY A 149 5.95 -3.28 -12.02
C GLY A 149 7.32 -3.08 -11.38
N ALA A 150 8.20 -4.05 -11.65
CA ALA A 150 9.52 -4.11 -11.02
C ALA A 150 10.37 -2.87 -11.30
N ARG A 151 10.36 -2.33 -12.53
CA ARG A 151 11.18 -1.15 -12.87
C ARG A 151 10.72 0.07 -12.09
N PHE A 152 9.41 0.22 -11.93
CA PHE A 152 8.83 1.31 -11.18
C PHE A 152 9.23 1.24 -9.70
N LEU A 153 9.10 0.04 -9.11
CA LEU A 153 9.44 -0.20 -7.70
C LEU A 153 10.94 -0.13 -7.43
N ASP A 154 11.78 -0.56 -8.36
CA ASP A 154 13.24 -0.39 -8.25
C ASP A 154 13.64 1.09 -8.26
N ARG A 155 12.94 1.92 -9.03
CA ARG A 155 13.22 3.37 -9.15
C ARG A 155 12.65 4.18 -7.99
N PHE A 156 11.43 3.88 -7.57
CA PHE A 156 10.65 4.72 -6.64
C PHE A 156 10.31 4.04 -5.32
N GLY A 157 10.66 2.76 -5.13
CA GLY A 157 10.40 2.00 -3.91
C GLY A 157 10.79 2.77 -2.64
N GLY A 158 9.98 2.61 -1.59
CA GLY A 158 10.10 3.41 -0.36
C GLY A 158 9.63 4.87 -0.48
N ARG A 159 9.18 5.30 -1.68
CA ARG A 159 8.64 6.64 -1.97
C ARG A 159 7.33 6.60 -2.75
N VAL A 160 6.67 5.45 -2.80
CA VAL A 160 5.35 5.27 -3.43
C VAL A 160 4.35 4.94 -2.34
N ILE A 161 3.30 5.75 -2.20
CA ILE A 161 2.21 5.48 -1.25
C ILE A 161 0.91 5.21 -2.00
N ASN A 162 0.03 4.44 -1.37
CA ASN A 162 -1.32 4.17 -1.83
C ASN A 162 -2.29 4.28 -0.65
N THR A 163 -3.55 4.60 -0.95
CA THR A 163 -4.66 4.39 -0.02
C THR A 163 -5.52 3.23 -0.47
N HIS A 164 -5.92 2.42 0.50
CA HIS A 164 -6.79 1.26 0.29
C HIS A 164 -8.05 1.40 1.15
N PRO A 165 -9.26 1.20 0.60
CA PRO A 165 -10.53 1.39 1.31
C PRO A 165 -10.90 0.19 2.20
N ALA A 166 -9.95 -0.29 3.01
CA ALA A 166 -10.19 -1.17 4.14
C ALA A 166 -9.08 -1.02 5.20
N LEU A 167 -9.32 -1.59 6.38
CA LEU A 167 -8.30 -1.75 7.42
C LEU A 167 -7.41 -2.97 7.11
N LEU A 168 -6.33 -2.74 6.36
CA LEU A 168 -5.34 -3.78 6.08
C LEU A 168 -4.79 -4.37 7.40
N PRO A 169 -4.52 -5.69 7.45
CA PRO A 169 -4.46 -6.64 6.33
C PRO A 169 -5.80 -7.23 5.88
N ALA A 170 -6.94 -6.77 6.42
CA ALA A 170 -8.25 -7.27 5.99
C ALA A 170 -8.65 -6.70 4.62
N PHE A 171 -9.34 -7.53 3.82
CA PHE A 171 -9.97 -7.17 2.55
C PHE A 171 -9.03 -6.49 1.52
N PRO A 172 -7.85 -7.05 1.19
CA PRO A 172 -7.01 -6.53 0.11
C PRO A 172 -7.66 -6.71 -1.26
N GLY A 173 -7.24 -5.93 -2.27
CA GLY A 173 -7.74 -6.04 -3.63
C GLY A 173 -8.81 -5.00 -4.00
N THR A 174 -9.64 -5.29 -5.00
CA THR A 174 -10.45 -4.24 -5.65
C THR A 174 -11.87 -4.09 -5.11
N GLN A 175 -12.36 -5.03 -4.30
CA GLN A 175 -13.75 -5.10 -3.83
C GLN A 175 -13.86 -4.97 -2.31
N ALA A 176 -12.97 -4.19 -1.69
CA ALA A 176 -12.82 -4.16 -0.23
C ALA A 176 -14.10 -3.79 0.55
N ALA A 177 -14.90 -2.83 0.05
CA ALA A 177 -16.17 -2.44 0.68
C ALA A 177 -17.21 -3.58 0.60
N ARG A 178 -17.33 -4.20 -0.58
CA ARG A 178 -18.19 -5.37 -0.79
C ARG A 178 -17.78 -6.54 0.10
N ASP A 179 -16.49 -6.86 0.13
CA ASP A 179 -15.96 -7.97 0.93
C ASP A 179 -16.21 -7.73 2.44
N ALA A 180 -16.12 -6.48 2.91
CA ALA A 180 -16.44 -6.13 4.29
C ALA A 180 -17.93 -6.34 4.62
N LEU A 181 -18.83 -5.94 3.72
CA LEU A 181 -20.28 -6.16 3.87
C LEU A 181 -20.63 -7.65 3.85
N GLU A 182 -20.10 -8.40 2.88
CA GLU A 182 -20.32 -9.85 2.75
C GLU A 182 -19.79 -10.62 3.98
N HIS A 183 -18.69 -10.15 4.58
CA HIS A 183 -18.15 -10.73 5.80
C HIS A 183 -18.97 -10.37 7.06
N GLY A 184 -19.75 -9.29 7.03
CA GLY A 184 -20.57 -8.82 8.15
C GLY A 184 -19.77 -8.14 9.27
N VAL A 185 -18.62 -7.52 8.96
CA VAL A 185 -17.86 -6.75 9.96
C VAL A 185 -18.66 -5.52 10.40
N LYS A 186 -18.47 -5.09 11.65
CA LYS A 186 -19.09 -3.87 12.19
C LYS A 186 -18.20 -2.63 12.11
N VAL A 187 -16.93 -2.83 11.74
CA VAL A 187 -15.94 -1.78 11.56
C VAL A 187 -15.08 -2.12 10.35
N THR A 188 -14.88 -1.14 9.48
CA THR A 188 -13.89 -1.15 8.40
C THR A 188 -13.14 0.19 8.43
N GLY A 189 -12.58 0.68 7.33
CA GLY A 189 -11.85 1.92 7.30
C GLY A 189 -11.07 2.13 6.00
N CYS A 190 -10.01 2.93 6.09
CA CYS A 190 -9.02 3.06 5.05
C CYS A 190 -7.61 2.96 5.62
N THR A 191 -6.67 2.59 4.76
CA THR A 191 -5.25 2.44 5.10
C THR A 191 -4.39 3.18 4.11
N ALA A 192 -3.50 4.05 4.59
CA ALA A 192 -2.39 4.59 3.82
C ALA A 192 -1.14 3.72 4.05
N HIS A 193 -0.53 3.22 2.99
CA HIS A 193 0.64 2.34 3.07
C HIS A 193 1.65 2.63 1.96
N PHE A 194 2.90 2.21 2.15
CA PHE A 194 3.87 2.17 1.06
C PHE A 194 3.55 1.02 0.11
N VAL A 195 3.72 1.24 -1.19
CA VAL A 195 3.53 0.21 -2.21
C VAL A 195 4.78 -0.68 -2.29
N ASP A 196 4.57 -1.99 -2.35
CA ASP A 196 5.58 -2.99 -2.66
C ASP A 196 5.13 -3.87 -3.85
N SER A 197 5.80 -4.99 -4.09
CA SER A 197 5.50 -5.87 -5.21
C SER A 197 4.23 -6.71 -5.03
N GLY A 198 3.62 -6.70 -3.84
CA GLY A 198 2.37 -7.40 -3.59
C GLY A 198 1.16 -6.46 -3.67
N VAL A 199 -0.03 -7.06 -3.51
CA VAL A 199 -1.30 -6.33 -3.52
C VAL A 199 -1.62 -5.94 -2.08
N ASP A 200 -1.52 -4.64 -1.78
CA ASP A 200 -1.84 -4.06 -0.47
C ASP A 200 -1.05 -4.68 0.70
N THR A 201 0.19 -5.15 0.44
CA THR A 201 1.01 -5.84 1.44
C THR A 201 2.05 -4.96 2.12
N GLY A 202 2.31 -3.79 1.58
CA GLY A 202 3.42 -2.96 2.02
C GLY A 202 3.24 -2.33 3.41
N PRO A 203 4.31 -1.70 3.94
CA PRO A 203 4.31 -1.12 5.28
C PRO A 203 3.19 -0.08 5.48
N ILE A 204 2.36 -0.29 6.49
CA ILE A 204 1.27 0.63 6.86
C ILE A 204 1.86 1.90 7.47
N ILE A 205 1.35 3.05 7.04
CA ILE A 205 1.75 4.39 7.51
C ILE A 205 0.70 4.93 8.48
N ALA A 206 -0.58 4.84 8.09
CA ALA A 206 -1.70 5.33 8.88
C ALA A 206 -2.98 4.57 8.52
N GLN A 207 -3.92 4.52 9.46
CA GLN A 207 -5.25 3.93 9.28
C GLN A 207 -6.30 4.80 9.95
N GLU A 208 -7.52 4.77 9.41
CA GLU A 208 -8.69 5.44 10.00
C GLU A 208 -9.87 4.48 9.90
N ALA A 209 -10.59 4.27 11.00
CA ALA A 209 -11.70 3.33 11.08
C ALA A 209 -13.05 4.04 10.87
N VAL A 210 -14.01 3.32 10.28
CA VAL A 210 -15.41 3.75 10.14
C VAL A 210 -16.35 2.61 10.54
N PRO A 211 -17.54 2.93 11.09
CA PRO A 211 -18.55 1.91 11.34
C PRO A 211 -19.15 1.40 10.02
N VAL A 212 -19.52 0.12 10.01
CA VAL A 212 -20.43 -0.47 9.02
C VAL A 212 -21.81 -0.51 9.65
N LEU A 213 -22.75 0.21 9.05
CA LEU A 213 -24.13 0.33 9.53
C LEU A 213 -24.97 -0.85 9.04
N ASP A 214 -26.04 -1.18 9.76
CA ASP A 214 -26.87 -2.35 9.45
C ASP A 214 -27.59 -2.23 8.09
N ASP A 215 -27.86 -0.99 7.63
CA ASP A 215 -28.54 -0.68 6.37
C ASP A 215 -27.57 -0.23 5.26
N ASP A 216 -26.25 -0.41 5.42
CA ASP A 216 -25.29 -0.04 4.39
C ASP A 216 -25.43 -0.93 3.14
N ASP A 217 -25.43 -0.28 1.98
CA ASP A 217 -25.02 -0.90 0.73
C ASP A 217 -23.55 -0.55 0.40
N GLU A 218 -23.03 -1.12 -0.69
CA GLU A 218 -21.63 -0.92 -1.10
C GLU A 218 -21.30 0.54 -1.36
N ASP A 219 -22.20 1.29 -2.00
CA ASP A 219 -21.99 2.69 -2.34
C ASP A 219 -21.97 3.57 -1.08
N ALA A 220 -22.93 3.38 -0.17
CA ALA A 220 -23.01 4.11 1.10
C ALA A 220 -21.77 3.88 1.97
N LEU A 221 -21.33 2.62 2.11
CA LEU A 221 -20.12 2.30 2.85
C LEU A 221 -18.87 2.89 2.17
N HIS A 222 -18.77 2.78 0.85
CA HIS A 222 -17.63 3.29 0.10
C HIS A 222 -17.52 4.82 0.18
N GLU A 223 -18.63 5.57 0.10
CA GLU A 223 -18.62 7.02 0.31
C GLU A 223 -18.20 7.39 1.75
N ARG A 224 -18.68 6.66 2.77
CA ARG A 224 -18.22 6.87 4.15
C ARG A 224 -16.72 6.63 4.33
N ILE A 225 -16.17 5.62 3.65
CA ILE A 225 -14.73 5.37 3.65
C ILE A 225 -13.99 6.53 2.96
N LYS A 226 -14.48 7.03 1.82
CA LYS A 226 -13.88 8.18 1.11
C LYS A 226 -13.86 9.46 1.94
N ASP A 227 -14.85 9.67 2.81
CA ASP A 227 -14.89 10.81 3.72
C ASP A 227 -13.72 10.85 4.69
N VAL A 228 -13.27 9.68 5.17
CA VAL A 228 -12.11 9.58 6.06
C VAL A 228 -10.79 9.40 5.30
N GLU A 229 -10.83 8.79 4.11
CA GLU A 229 -9.64 8.53 3.29
C GLU A 229 -8.96 9.82 2.83
N ARG A 230 -9.73 10.78 2.33
CA ARG A 230 -9.17 12.05 1.80
C ARG A 230 -8.39 12.82 2.88
N PRO A 231 -8.93 13.09 4.09
CA PRO A 231 -8.16 13.69 5.17
C PRO A 231 -6.98 12.83 5.63
N LEU A 232 -7.14 11.50 5.70
CA LEU A 232 -6.05 10.59 6.08
C LEU A 232 -4.87 10.74 5.11
N LEU A 233 -5.14 10.70 3.80
CA LEU A 233 -4.12 10.85 2.75
C LEU A 233 -3.41 12.19 2.85
N VAL A 234 -4.16 13.30 2.93
CA VAL A 234 -3.60 14.66 3.00
C VAL A 234 -2.71 14.81 4.24
N ARG A 235 -3.18 14.39 5.43
CA ARG A 235 -2.38 14.42 6.65
C ARG A 235 -1.12 13.56 6.52
N THR A 236 -1.27 12.35 5.98
CA THR A 236 -0.15 11.40 5.85
C THR A 236 0.94 11.96 4.94
N VAL A 237 0.59 12.41 3.73
CA VAL A 237 1.54 13.02 2.79
C VAL A 237 2.21 14.24 3.41
N GLY A 238 1.43 15.16 4.00
CA GLY A 238 1.96 16.38 4.61
C GLY A 238 2.92 16.12 5.77
N ARG A 239 2.72 15.02 6.53
CA ARG A 239 3.67 14.59 7.56
C ARG A 239 4.94 14.00 6.95
N LEU A 240 4.80 13.07 6.01
CA LEU A 240 5.95 12.45 5.33
C LEU A 240 6.90 13.48 4.73
N VAL A 241 6.37 14.46 3.99
CA VAL A 241 7.21 15.45 3.28
C VAL A 241 7.86 16.47 4.21
N ARG A 242 7.26 16.78 5.37
CA ARG A 242 7.79 17.78 6.32
C ARG A 242 8.70 17.17 7.37
N GLU A 243 8.37 15.97 7.84
CA GLU A 243 9.07 15.30 8.95
C GLU A 243 10.05 14.23 8.46
N GLY A 244 9.94 13.77 7.21
CA GLY A 244 10.69 12.62 6.72
C GLY A 244 10.18 11.28 7.28
N TRP A 245 10.72 10.17 6.77
CA TRP A 245 10.33 8.83 7.23
C TRP A 245 11.46 7.81 7.12
N THR A 246 11.32 6.73 7.91
CA THR A 246 12.14 5.52 7.83
C THR A 246 11.23 4.30 7.79
N ILE A 247 11.53 3.35 6.90
CA ILE A 247 10.91 2.03 6.87
C ILE A 247 11.84 1.08 7.63
N GLU A 248 11.54 0.82 8.90
CA GLU A 248 12.42 0.06 9.82
C GLU A 248 12.40 -1.45 9.53
N SER A 249 11.31 -1.95 8.95
CA SER A 249 11.12 -3.34 8.55
C SER A 249 10.04 -3.41 7.46
N SER A 250 9.74 -4.60 6.96
CA SER A 250 8.63 -4.81 6.00
C SER A 250 7.25 -4.41 6.51
N ARG A 251 7.10 -4.04 7.79
CA ARG A 251 5.81 -3.71 8.41
C ARG A 251 5.75 -2.38 9.15
N ARG A 252 6.90 -1.76 9.46
CA ARG A 252 6.94 -0.62 10.39
C ARG A 252 7.51 0.62 9.72
N VAL A 253 6.73 1.69 9.77
CA VAL A 253 7.10 3.03 9.32
C VAL A 253 7.23 3.94 10.55
N ARG A 254 8.30 4.73 10.61
CA ARG A 254 8.48 5.82 11.56
C ARG A 254 8.56 7.13 10.78
N ILE A 255 7.76 8.12 11.20
CA ILE A 255 7.82 9.49 10.69
C ILE A 255 8.66 10.31 11.67
N GLY A 256 9.62 11.09 11.16
CA GLY A 256 10.60 11.84 11.96
C GLY A 256 11.99 11.22 12.06
#